data_AF-A0A967JAU3-F1
#
_entry.id   AF-A0A967JAU3-F1
#
_cell.length_a   1.000
_cell.length_b   1.000
_cell.length_c   1.000
_cell.angle_alpha   90.00
_cell.angle_beta   90.00
_cell.angle_gamma   90.00
#
_symmetry.space_group_name_H-M   'P 1'
#
loop_
_entity.id
_entity.type
_entity.pdbx_description
1 polymer ?
#
loop_
_entity_poly.entity_id
_entity_poly.type
_entity_poly.pdbx_seq_one_letter_code
_entity_poly.pdbx_strand_id
1 'polypeptide(L)' 'LEGYGVDTVFGIPGVHTLDFCRGLARSSIRHVQARNEQGAGFMADGYARASGRPGVALVISGPGV' A
#
# COMPACT_ATOMS: atom_id res chain seq x y z
N LEU A 1 5.38 -7.80 -6.19
CA LEU A 1 3.96 -7.36 -6.16
C LEU A 1 3.31 -7.46 -7.52
N GLU A 2 3.95 -6.99 -8.60
CA GLU A 2 3.41 -7.10 -9.97
C GLU A 2 3.07 -8.55 -10.38
N GLY A 3 3.94 -9.52 -10.06
CA GLY A 3 3.67 -10.95 -10.26
C GLY A 3 2.50 -11.53 -9.46
N TYR A 4 1.98 -10.79 -8.47
CA TYR A 4 0.76 -11.12 -7.72
C TYR A 4 -0.47 -10.35 -8.22
N GLY A 5 -0.35 -9.62 -9.33
CA GLY A 5 -1.46 -8.84 -9.90
C GLY A 5 -1.78 -7.54 -9.16
N VAL A 6 -0.89 -7.06 -8.29
CA VAL A 6 -1.05 -5.79 -7.56
C VAL A 6 -0.68 -4.63 -8.48
N ASP A 7 -1.56 -3.64 -8.61
CA ASP A 7 -1.27 -2.39 -9.31
C ASP A 7 -1.30 -1.14 -8.41
N THR A 8 -1.85 -1.24 -7.20
CA THR A 8 -2.02 -0.09 -6.30
C THR A 8 -1.69 -0.48 -4.86
N VAL A 9 -0.95 0.39 -4.18
CA VAL A 9 -0.62 0.28 -2.76
C VAL A 9 -1.05 1.54 -2.03
N PHE A 10 -1.73 1.38 -0.90
CA PHE A 10 -2.25 2.47 -0.08
C PHE A 10 -1.47 2.52 1.23
N GLY A 11 -0.96 3.68 1.64
CA GLY A 11 -0.28 3.72 2.93
C GLY A 11 0.70 4.85 3.14
N ILE A 12 1.44 4.73 4.23
CA ILE A 12 2.41 5.73 4.69
C ILE A 12 3.81 5.11 4.62
N PRO A 13 4.78 5.75 3.93
CA PRO A 13 6.16 5.34 3.96
C PRO A 13 6.77 5.66 5.33
N GLY A 14 7.65 4.80 5.82
CA GLY A 14 8.42 5.05 7.03
C GLY A 14 9.81 4.47 6.95
N VAL A 15 10.61 4.72 7.99
CA VAL A 15 12.03 4.36 8.03
C VAL A 15 12.28 2.86 7.79
N HIS A 16 11.39 1.99 8.24
CA HIS A 16 11.51 0.54 8.07
C HIS A 16 10.96 0.02 6.73
N THR A 17 10.30 0.87 5.94
CA THR A 17 9.73 0.51 4.62
C THR A 17 10.42 1.24 3.45
N LEU A 18 11.55 1.91 3.71
CA LEU A 18 12.26 2.72 2.71
C LEU A 18 12.65 1.92 1.45
N ASP A 19 13.19 0.71 1.60
CA ASP A 19 13.58 -0.10 0.44
C ASP A 19 12.38 -0.58 -0.36
N PHE A 20 11.27 -0.86 0.31
CA PHE A 20 10.00 -1.15 -0.36
C PHE A 20 9.52 0.07 -1.17
N CYS A 21 9.54 1.27 -0.59
CA CYS A 21 9.15 2.50 -1.28
C CYS A 21 10.09 2.86 -2.45
N ARG A 22 11.40 2.60 -2.32
CA ARG A 22 12.37 2.74 -3.42
C ARG A 22 12.06 1.79 -4.56
N GLY A 23 11.70 0.55 -4.26
CA GLY A 23 11.22 -0.42 -5.24
C GLY A 23 9.94 0.05 -5.92
N LEU A 24 8.97 0.54 -5.15
CA LEU A 24 7.70 1.02 -5.66
C LEU A 24 7.86 2.19 -6.64
N ALA A 25 8.75 3.14 -6.30
CA ALA A 25 9.06 4.29 -7.14
C ALA A 25 9.66 3.93 -8.52
N ARG A 26 10.17 2.70 -8.67
CA ARG A 26 10.70 2.17 -9.94
C ARG A 26 9.76 1.18 -10.63
N SER A 27 8.61 0.91 -10.03
CA SER A 27 7.62 -0.04 -10.54
C SER A 27 6.48 0.67 -11.26
N SER A 28 5.62 -0.10 -11.92
CA SER A 28 4.35 0.40 -12.47
C SER A 28 3.25 0.56 -11.41
N ILE A 29 3.50 0.13 -10.18
CA ILE A 29 2.53 0.15 -9.08
C ILE A 29 2.31 1.58 -8.60
N ARG A 30 1.04 2.00 -8.60
CA ARG A 30 0.63 3.28 -8.07
C ARG A 30 0.69 3.28 -6.55
N HIS A 31 1.42 4.23 -5.97
CA HIS A 31 1.33 4.52 -4.54
C HIS A 31 0.27 5.60 -4.28
N VAL A 32 -0.63 5.33 -3.34
CA VAL A 32 -1.59 6.31 -2.80
C VAL A 32 -1.22 6.59 -1.35
N GLN A 33 -0.74 7.81 -1.11
CA GLN A 33 -0.35 8.27 0.21
C GLN A 33 -1.58 8.41 1.12
N ALA A 34 -1.61 7.66 2.21
CA ALA A 34 -2.62 7.81 3.26
C ALA A 34 -2.18 8.85 4.32
N ARG A 35 -3.13 9.27 5.17
CA ARG A 35 -2.87 10.14 6.33
C ARG A 35 -2.79 9.39 7.66
N ASN A 36 -3.38 8.21 7.72
CA ASN A 36 -3.27 7.27 8.84
C ASN A 36 -3.42 5.83 8.31
N GLU A 37 -3.00 4.88 9.12
CA GLU A 37 -2.91 3.45 8.79
C GLU A 37 -4.29 2.81 8.67
N GLN A 38 -5.25 3.19 9.53
CA GLN A 38 -6.64 2.73 9.41
C GLN A 38 -7.26 3.10 8.06
N GLY A 39 -7.06 4.35 7.61
CA GLY A 39 -7.51 4.82 6.31
C GLY A 39 -6.84 4.07 5.16
N ALA A 40 -5.56 3.70 5.29
CA ALA A 40 -4.89 2.84 4.32
C ALA A 40 -5.55 1.45 4.24
N GLY A 41 -5.90 0.86 5.39
CA GLY A 41 -6.63 -0.40 5.48
C GLY A 41 -8.00 -0.34 4.81
N PHE A 42 -8.81 0.69 5.11
CA PHE A 42 -10.12 0.87 4.48
C PHE A 42 -10.03 1.11 2.97
N MET A 43 -9.04 1.88 2.51
CA MET A 43 -8.82 2.07 1.08
C MET A 43 -8.46 0.75 0.38
N ALA A 44 -7.58 -0.07 0.98
CA ALA A 44 -7.20 -1.36 0.43
C ALA A 44 -8.40 -2.34 0.37
N ASP A 45 -9.19 -2.45 1.45
CA ASP A 45 -10.40 -3.28 1.47
C ASP A 45 -11.44 -2.82 0.44
N GLY A 46 -11.72 -1.51 0.38
CA GLY A 46 -12.64 -0.92 -0.58
C GLY A 46 -12.20 -1.14 -2.03
N TYR A 47 -10.90 -0.92 -2.31
CA TYR A 47 -10.32 -1.19 -3.62
C TYR A 47 -10.48 -2.67 -4.00
N ALA A 48 -10.21 -3.59 -3.08
CA ALA A 48 -10.33 -5.02 -3.35
C ALA A 48 -11.76 -5.43 -3.68
N ARG A 49 -12.75 -4.95 -2.93
CA ARG A 49 -14.18 -5.22 -3.16
C ARG A 49 -14.69 -4.62 -4.46
N ALA A 50 -14.27 -3.41 -4.80
CA ALA A 50 -14.74 -2.70 -5.98
C ALA A 50 -14.11 -3.21 -7.28
N SER A 51 -12.84 -3.61 -7.23
CA SER A 51 -12.07 -4.00 -8.42
C SER A 51 -11.96 -5.52 -8.63
N GLY A 52 -12.18 -6.32 -7.58
CA GLY A 52 -11.87 -7.75 -7.58
C GLY A 52 -10.36 -8.06 -7.60
N ARG A 53 -9.50 -7.05 -7.48
CA ARG A 53 -8.04 -7.16 -7.49
C ARG A 53 -7.48 -7.10 -6.07
N PRO A 54 -6.25 -7.58 -5.81
CA PRO A 54 -5.69 -7.51 -4.46
C PRO A 54 -5.52 -6.06 -3.99
N GLY A 55 -6.10 -5.74 -2.84
CA GLY A 55 -5.86 -4.49 -2.12
C GLY A 55 -4.66 -4.62 -1.19
N VAL A 56 -3.73 -3.66 -1.23
CA VAL A 56 -2.50 -3.69 -0.41
C VAL A 56 -2.40 -2.44 0.45
N ALA A 57 -2.30 -2.64 1.77
CA ALA A 57 -1.99 -1.61 2.74
C ALA A 57 -0.49 -1.64 3.10
N LEU A 58 0.19 -0.50 2.99
CA LEU A 58 1.56 -0.29 3.47
C LEU A 58 1.50 0.47 4.80
N VAL A 59 1.90 -0.21 5.87
CA VAL A 59 1.97 0.35 7.23
C VAL A 59 3.39 0.21 7.75
N ILE A 60 3.71 1.01 8.77
CA ILE A 60 5.02 1.04 9.41
C ILE A 60 4.91 0.37 10.78
N SER A 61 5.98 -0.27 11.25
CA SER A 61 5.99 -0.80 12.62
C SER A 61 5.84 0.33 13.64
N GLY A 62 5.04 0.13 14.69
CA GLY A 62 4.72 1.15 15.68
C GLY A 62 3.21 1.16 15.97
N PRO A 63 2.61 2.27 16.45
CA PRO A 63 1.20 2.31 16.85
C PRO A 63 0.19 2.06 15.71
N GLY A 64 0.66 1.97 14.47
CA GLY A 64 -0.16 1.71 13.28
C GLY A 64 -0.36 0.22 12.96
N VAL A 65 0.25 -0.71 13.71
CA VAL A 65 0.12 -2.19 13.56
C VAL A 65 -0.31 -2.82 14.87
#